data_AF-A0A3L7Q9X8-F1
#
_entry.id   AF-A0A3L7Q9X8-F1
#
_cell.length_a   1.000
_cell.length_b   1.000
_cell.length_c   1.000
_cell.angle_alpha   90.00
_cell.angle_beta   90.00
_cell.angle_gamma   90.00
#
_symmetry.space_group_name_H-M   'P 1'
#
loop_
_entity.id
_entity.type
_entity.pdbx_description
1 polymer ?
#
loop_
_entity_poly.entity_id
_entity_poly.type
_entity_poly.pdbx_seq_one_letter_code
_entity_poly.pdbx_strand_id
1 'polypeptide(L)' 'MGIGTMELMIVAGVILLLFGNRLPKVMRSLGQGIVEFKRGVQGIEDESVADSPNDLK' A
#
# COMPACT_ATOMS: atom_id res chain seq x y z
N MET A 1 4.38 -18.51 20.80
CA MET A 1 3.35 -17.65 21.43
C MET A 1 3.23 -16.42 20.56
N GLY A 2 2.20 -16.34 19.73
CA GLY A 2 2.00 -15.21 18.81
C GLY A 2 1.42 -14.02 19.54
N ILE A 3 1.56 -12.85 18.94
CA ILE A 3 1.00 -11.60 19.43
C ILE A 3 -0.51 -11.80 19.62
N GLY A 4 -0.98 -11.71 20.86
CA GLY A 4 -2.38 -11.90 21.18
C GLY A 4 -3.22 -10.75 20.63
N THR A 5 -4.47 -11.03 20.25
CA THR A 5 -5.46 -9.99 19.90
C THR A 5 -5.56 -8.91 20.97
N MET A 6 -5.36 -9.26 22.24
CA MET A 6 -5.32 -8.32 23.36
C MET A 6 -4.12 -7.35 23.29
N GLU A 7 -2.92 -7.84 22.97
CA GLU A 7 -1.73 -7.00 22.84
C GLU A 7 -1.87 -6.04 21.66
N LEU A 8 -2.42 -6.53 20.54
CA LEU A 8 -2.64 -5.70 19.35
C LEU A 8 -3.70 -4.62 19.60
N MET A 9 -4.76 -4.92 20.36
CA MET A 9 -5.75 -3.93 20.81
C MET A 9 -5.13 -2.84 21.69
N ILE A 10 -4.26 -3.21 22.64
CA ILE A 10 -3.58 -2.24 23.51
C ILE A 10 -2.65 -1.35 22.68
N VAL A 11 -1.84 -1.93 21.79
CA VAL A 11 -0.95 -1.17 20.90
C VAL A 11 -1.74 -0.24 19.99
N ALA A 12 -2.83 -0.72 19.40
CA ALA A 12 -3.72 0.09 18.58
C ALA A 12 -4.33 1.25 19.39
N GLY A 13 -4.72 1.01 20.64
CA GLY A 13 -5.19 2.03 21.56
C GLY A 13 -4.14 3.11 21.86
N VAL A 14 -2.89 2.71 22.11
CA VAL A 14 -1.78 3.65 22.34
C VAL A 14 -1.50 4.49 21.09
N ILE A 15 -1.44 3.86 19.92
CA ILE A 15 -1.27 4.56 18.64
C ILE A 15 -2.44 5.53 18.42
N LEU A 16 -3.67 5.12 18.72
CA LEU A 16 -4.85 5.98 18.60
C LEU A 16 -4.81 7.15 19.59
N LEU A 17 -4.26 7.00 20.79
CA LEU A 17 -4.09 8.13 21.73
C LEU A 17 -3.02 9.12 21.25
N LEU A 18 -1.90 8.63 20.70
CA LEU A 18 -0.81 9.47 20.20
C LEU A 18 -1.21 10.23 18.92
N PHE A 19 -1.87 9.55 17.99
CA PHE A 19 -2.22 10.11 16.68
C PHE A 19 -3.64 10.66 16.62
N GLY A 20 -4.57 10.13 17.42
CA GLY A 20 -5.98 10.55 17.47
C GLY A 20 -6.63 10.61 16.09
N ASN A 21 -7.29 11.74 15.84
CA ASN A 21 -7.92 12.06 14.56
C ASN A 21 -6.94 12.26 13.39
N ARG A 22 -5.62 12.22 13.61
CA ARG A 22 -4.63 12.30 12.53
C ARG A 22 -4.42 10.94 11.86
N LEU A 23 -4.68 9.82 12.56
CA LEU A 23 -4.49 8.47 12.01
C LEU A 23 -5.21 8.25 10.65
N PRO A 24 -6.50 8.65 10.48
CA PRO A 24 -7.20 8.52 9.20
C PRO A 24 -6.62 9.43 8.10
N LYS A 25 -6.00 10.56 8.49
CA LYS A 25 -5.38 11.51 7.55
C LYS A 25 -4.07 10.94 7.02
N VAL A 26 -3.23 10.35 7.87
CA VAL A 26 -1.99 9.67 7.45
C VAL A 26 -2.29 8.40 6.64
N MET A 27 -3.29 7.62 7.05
CA MET A 27 -3.73 6.45 6.27
C MET A 27 -4.23 6.85 4.88
N ARG A 28 -4.99 7.94 4.76
CA ARG A 28 -5.45 8.44 3.46
C ARG A 28 -4.27 8.86 2.57
N SER A 29 -3.31 9.63 3.09
CA SER A 29 -2.15 10.05 2.29
C SER A 29 -1.25 8.89 1.89
N LEU A 30 -1.03 7.92 2.79
CA LEU A 30 -0.29 6.69 2.47
C LEU A 30 -1.04 5.84 1.43
N GLY A 31 -2.36 5.69 1.59
CA GLY A 31 -3.19 4.94 0.65
C GLY A 31 -3.16 5.53 -0.76
N GLN A 32 -3.21 6.86 -0.87
CA GLN A 32 -3.04 7.56 -2.15
C GLN A 32 -1.67 7.28 -2.78
N GLY A 33 -0.59 7.37 -2.01
CA GLY A 33 0.76 7.06 -2.49
C GLY A 33 0.94 5.60 -2.93
N ILE A 34 0.35 4.64 -2.21
CA ILE A 34 0.37 3.21 -2.60
C ILE A 34 -0.40 2.99 -3.92
N VAL A 35 -1.54 3.65 -4.09
CA VAL A 35 -2.34 3.55 -5.32
C VAL A 35 -1.59 4.11 -6.53
N GLU A 36 -0.99 5.29 -6.39
CA GLU A 36 -0.16 5.90 -7.43
C GLU A 36 1.07 5.06 -7.74
N PHE A 37 1.74 4.53 -6.71
CA PHE A 37 2.88 3.62 -6.88
C PHE A 37 2.47 2.35 -7.65
N LYS A 38 1.35 1.73 -7.29
CA LYS A 38 0.84 0.54 -7.99
C LYS A 38 0.53 0.84 -9.46
N ARG A 39 -0.09 1.98 -9.76
CA ARG A 39 -0.37 2.41 -11.14
C ARG A 39 0.90 2.66 -11.93
N GLY A 40 1.90 3.29 -11.32
CA GLY A 40 3.21 3.51 -11.95
C GLY A 40 3.91 2.20 -12.28
N VAL A 41 3.92 1.23 -11.37
CA VAL A 41 4.53 -0.09 -11.59
C VAL A 41 3.80 -0.87 -12.68
N GLN A 42 2.46 -0.90 -12.67
CA GLN A 42 1.68 -1.60 -13.69
C GLN A 42 1.85 -1.01 -15.10
N GLY A 43 1.94 0.32 -15.23
CA GLY A 43 2.19 0.96 -16.52
C GLY A 43 3.54 0.54 -17.14
N ILE A 44 4.56 0.32 -16.31
CA ILE A 44 5.89 -0.14 -16.74
C ILE A 44 5.84 -1.62 -17.17
N GLU A 45 5.07 -2.46 -16.47
CA GLU A 45 4.87 -3.86 -16.83
C GLU A 45 4.15 -4.00 -18.19
N ASP A 46 3.12 -3.20 -18.44
CA ASP A 46 2.38 -3.23 -19.72
C ASP A 46 3.22 -2.72 -20.91
N GLU A 47 4.07 -1.71 -20.73
CA GLU A 47 4.99 -1.25 -21.78
C GLU A 47 6.09 -2.27 -22.12
N SER A 48 6.44 -3.15 -21.17
CA SER A 48 7.48 -4.16 -21.35
C SER A 48 7.01 -5.36 -22.20
N VAL A 49 5.70 -5.55 -22.40
CA VAL A 49 5.12 -6.67 -23.18
C VAL A 49 4.90 -6.29 -24.65
N ALA A 50 4.88 -5.00 -24.98
CA ALA A 50 4.61 -4.52 -26.34
C ALA A 50 5.82 -4.55 -27.30
N ASP A 51 7.03 -4.88 -26.81
CA ASP A 51 8.25 -5.01 -27.62
C ASP A 51 8.64 -6.49 -27.88
N SER A 52 7.66 -7.34 -28.19
CA SER A 52 7.94 -8.59 -28.89
C SER A 52 7.64 -8.41 -30.38
N PRO A 53 8.66 -8.16 -31.22
CA PRO A 53 8.50 -8.10 -32.67
C PRO A 53 8.18 -9.50 -33.18
N ASN A 54 6.89 -9.86 -33.21
CA ASN A 54 6.41 -11.06 -33.89
C ASN A 54 6.10 -10.74 -35.36
N ASP A 55 7.09 -10.16 -36.04
CA ASP A 55 7.15 -10.00 -37.48
C ASP A 55 8.04 -11.12 -38.06
N LEU A 56 7.53 -12.35 -38.06
CA LEU A 56 8.11 -13.48 -38.80
C LEU A 56 7.06 -14.60 -38.94
N LYS A 57 6.10 -14.41 -39.86
CA LYS A 57 5.52 -15.49 -40.67
C LYS A 57 4.70 -14.94 -41.84
#